data_AF-A0A0A8JZ68-F1
#
_entry.id   AF-A0A0A8JZ68-F1
#
_cell.length_a   1.000
_cell.length_b   1.000
_cell.length_c   1.000
_cell.angle_alpha   90.00
_cell.angle_beta   90.00
_cell.angle_gamma   90.00
#
_symmetry.space_group_name_H-M   'P 1'
#
loop_
_entity.id
_entity.type
_entity.pdbx_description
1 polymer ?
#
loop_
_entity_poly.entity_id
_entity_poly.type
_entity_poly.pdbx_seq_one_letter_code
_entity_poly.pdbx_strand_id
1 'polypeptide(L)'
;MDLYQCKVRLGGSRYNEITKVKVTVPEIFLLRYVHGLVDADTGEVDDSVVTDIKRIGRTDRSESDERARLQGVYGVALKRQGKSIDLMFGVGQPLPTTAEGVGAGPSAKLEPGEKPKRKYTRKAKDEDSETSEAEEADEIQDLVG
;
A
#
# COMPACT_ATOMS: atom_id res chain seq x y z
N MET A 1 10.39 -2.63 14.13
CA MET A 1 10.34 -3.33 12.83
C MET A 1 11.07 -2.53 11.75
N ASP A 2 11.72 -3.17 10.79
CA ASP A 2 12.38 -2.47 9.68
C ASP A 2 11.39 -1.98 8.63
N LEU A 3 11.71 -0.84 8.00
CA LEU A 3 10.94 -0.22 6.93
C LEU A 3 11.72 -0.24 5.62
N TYR A 4 10.98 -0.49 4.54
CA TYR A 4 11.50 -0.62 3.19
C TYR A 4 10.74 0.30 2.23
N GLN A 5 11.38 0.56 1.10
CA GLN A 5 10.79 1.05 -0.12
C GLN A 5 10.90 -0.07 -1.17
N CYS A 6 9.85 -0.24 -1.98
CA CYS A 6 9.85 -1.21 -3.07
C CYS A 6 8.97 -0.71 -4.22
N LYS A 7 9.09 -1.38 -5.37
CA LYS A 7 8.17 -1.26 -6.50
C LYS A 7 7.30 -2.50 -6.57
N VAL A 8 6.01 -2.30 -6.76
CA VAL A 8 5.01 -3.37 -6.89
C VAL A 8 4.48 -3.35 -8.32
N ARG A 9 4.61 -4.47 -9.03
CA ARG A 9 3.99 -4.70 -10.34
C ARG A 9 2.58 -5.22 -10.14
N LEU A 10 1.60 -4.46 -10.59
CA LEU A 10 0.20 -4.88 -10.51
C LEU A 10 -0.08 -5.94 -11.58
N GLY A 11 -0.51 -7.13 -11.16
CA GLY A 11 -0.80 -8.25 -12.05
C GLY A 11 0.42 -8.73 -12.84
N GLY A 12 1.63 -8.60 -12.27
CA GLY A 12 2.89 -8.98 -12.92
C GLY A 12 3.35 -8.07 -14.07
N SER A 13 2.61 -7.01 -14.40
CA SER A 13 2.96 -6.13 -15.54
C SER A 13 4.06 -5.12 -15.18
N ARG A 14 5.11 -5.07 -16.01
CA ARG A 14 6.19 -4.06 -15.92
C ARG A 14 5.72 -2.64 -16.28
N TYR A 15 4.61 -2.53 -17.01
CA TYR A 15 4.03 -1.24 -17.38
C TYR A 15 3.14 -0.65 -16.28
N ASN A 16 2.84 -1.43 -15.24
CA ASN A 16 1.99 -1.02 -14.13
C ASN A 16 2.73 -1.19 -12.81
N GLU A 17 3.76 -0.37 -12.62
CA GLU A 17 4.59 -0.35 -11.41
C GLU A 17 4.21 0.81 -10.48
N ILE A 18 3.99 0.49 -9.20
CA ILE A 18 3.73 1.48 -8.15
C ILE A 18 4.87 1.44 -7.14
N THR A 19 5.44 2.61 -6.83
CA THR A 19 6.41 2.72 -5.75
C THR A 19 5.68 2.81 -4.42
N LYS A 20 5.95 1.87 -3.50
CA LYS A 20 5.52 1.95 -2.11
C LYS A 20 6.68 2.27 -1.19
N VAL A 21 6.41 3.13 -0.21
CA VAL A 21 7.37 3.57 0.81
C VAL A 21 6.85 3.21 2.19
N LYS A 22 7.77 3.03 3.15
CA LYS A 22 7.47 2.69 4.55
C LYS A 22 6.67 1.38 4.68
N VAL A 23 7.02 0.39 3.86
CA VAL A 23 6.45 -0.96 3.95
C VAL A 23 7.29 -1.82 4.88
N THR A 24 6.65 -2.71 5.62
CA THR A 24 7.32 -3.70 6.46
C THR A 24 7.55 -5.00 5.67
N VAL A 25 8.38 -5.90 6.20
CA VAL A 25 8.58 -7.25 5.62
C VAL A 25 7.26 -8.03 5.46
N PRO A 26 6.39 -8.17 6.48
CA PRO A 26 5.11 -8.85 6.30
C PRO A 26 4.21 -8.18 5.26
N GLU A 27 4.29 -6.85 5.10
CA GLU A 27 3.60 -6.16 4.02
C GLU A 27 4.14 -6.54 2.63
N ILE A 28 5.46 -6.74 2.49
CA ILE A 28 6.05 -7.20 1.23
C ILE A 28 5.52 -8.59 0.85
N PHE A 29 5.43 -9.52 1.81
CA PHE A 29 4.82 -10.84 1.58
C PHE A 29 3.35 -10.73 1.14
N LEU A 30 2.60 -9.84 1.79
CA LEU A 30 1.21 -9.59 1.40
C LEU A 30 1.10 -8.99 -0.01
N LEU A 31 1.97 -8.06 -0.37
CA LEU A 31 1.96 -7.45 -1.70
C LEU A 31 2.27 -8.48 -2.78
N ARG A 32 3.23 -9.39 -2.54
CA ARG A 32 3.49 -10.54 -3.43
C ARG A 32 2.26 -11.42 -3.56
N TYR A 33 1.58 -11.73 -2.45
CA TYR A 33 0.39 -12.58 -2.48
C TYR A 33 -0.82 -11.92 -3.18
N VAL A 34 -1.09 -10.65 -2.86
CA VAL A 34 -2.28 -9.94 -3.36
C VAL A 34 -2.14 -9.56 -4.83
N HIS A 35 -0.94 -9.18 -5.27
CA HIS A 35 -0.68 -8.73 -6.64
C HIS A 35 0.04 -9.74 -7.51
N GLY A 36 0.52 -10.83 -6.91
CA GLY A 36 1.09 -11.95 -7.63
C GLY A 36 0.03 -12.73 -8.34
N LEU A 37 0.42 -13.18 -9.53
CA LEU A 37 -0.26 -14.29 -10.17
C LEU A 37 0.16 -15.51 -9.35
N VAL A 38 -0.80 -16.05 -8.60
CA VAL A 38 -0.66 -17.41 -8.06
C VAL A 38 -0.74 -18.31 -9.28
N ASP A 39 0.34 -19.04 -9.56
CA ASP A 39 0.30 -20.06 -10.57
C ASP A 39 -0.74 -21.11 -10.14
N ALA A 40 -1.77 -21.28 -10.97
CA ALA A 40 -2.91 -22.14 -10.63
C ALA A 40 -2.51 -23.62 -10.51
N ASP A 41 -1.40 -24.02 -11.13
CA ASP A 41 -0.94 -25.40 -11.21
C ASP A 41 0.08 -25.73 -10.11
N THR A 42 0.90 -24.77 -9.69
CA THR A 42 1.94 -24.98 -8.66
C THR A 42 1.60 -24.36 -7.30
N GLY A 43 0.67 -23.41 -7.26
CA GLY A 43 0.37 -22.63 -6.08
C GLY A 43 1.51 -21.68 -5.66
N GLU A 44 2.54 -21.53 -6.49
CA GLU A 44 3.67 -20.64 -6.22
C GLU A 44 3.28 -19.18 -6.50
N VAL A 45 3.82 -18.28 -5.67
CA VAL A 45 3.62 -16.84 -5.80
C VAL A 45 4.82 -16.28 -6.56
N ASP A 46 4.57 -15.59 -7.67
CA ASP A 46 5.64 -14.95 -8.43
C ASP A 46 6.33 -13.84 -7.61
N ASP A 47 7.60 -14.06 -7.26
CA ASP A 47 8.44 -13.10 -6.54
C ASP A 47 8.78 -11.85 -7.38
N SER A 48 8.60 -11.89 -8.70
CA SER A 48 8.87 -10.78 -9.61
C SER A 48 7.92 -9.59 -9.43
N VAL A 49 6.86 -9.76 -8.63
CA VAL A 49 5.84 -8.76 -8.32
C VAL A 49 6.40 -7.62 -7.49
N VAL A 50 7.27 -7.92 -6.52
CA VAL A 50 7.87 -6.89 -5.66
C VAL A 50 9.35 -6.81 -5.94
N THR A 51 9.77 -5.67 -6.49
CA THR A 51 11.14 -5.41 -6.95
C THR A 51 11.73 -4.16 -6.29
N ASP A 52 13.03 -3.93 -6.50
CA ASP A 52 13.75 -2.75 -6.01
C ASP A 52 13.59 -2.52 -4.49
N ILE A 53 13.70 -3.60 -3.72
CA ILE A 53 13.50 -3.55 -2.26
C ILE A 53 14.73 -2.92 -1.61
N LYS A 54 14.54 -1.78 -0.94
CA LYS A 54 15.58 -1.02 -0.27
C LYS A 54 15.15 -0.70 1.16
N ARG A 55 16.00 -0.98 2.13
CA ARG A 55 15.74 -0.58 3.52
C ARG A 55 15.88 0.94 3.63
N ILE A 56 14.88 1.60 4.22
CA ILE A 56 14.84 3.06 4.35
C ILE A 56 14.78 3.54 5.81
N GLY A 57 14.55 2.64 6.77
CA GLY A 57 14.48 3.01 8.18
C GLY A 57 13.95 1.92 9.09
N ARG A 58 13.50 2.34 10.27
CA ARG A 58 12.90 1.50 11.31
C ARG A 58 11.70 2.21 11.92
N THR A 59 10.77 1.44 12.48
CA THR A 59 9.63 1.90 13.26
C THR A 59 9.54 1.13 14.58
N ASP A 60 9.01 1.75 15.62
CA ASP A 60 8.86 1.14 16.96
C ASP A 60 7.52 0.40 17.13
N ARG A 61 6.82 0.14 16.02
CA ARG A 61 5.54 -0.59 16.02
C ARG A 61 5.71 -2.02 16.57
N SER A 62 4.78 -2.44 17.43
CA SER A 62 4.71 -3.82 17.92
C SER A 62 4.15 -4.77 16.86
N GLU A 63 4.37 -6.08 17.02
CA GLU A 63 3.80 -7.08 16.09
C GLU A 63 2.26 -7.08 16.10
N SER A 64 1.65 -6.88 17.27
CA SER A 64 0.19 -6.79 17.42
C SER A 64 -0.37 -5.60 16.63
N ASP A 65 0.24 -4.42 16.80
CA ASP A 65 -0.17 -3.22 16.07
C ASP A 65 0.03 -3.37 14.56
N GLU A 66 1.09 -4.07 14.16
CA GLU A 66 1.35 -4.34 12.76
C GLU A 66 0.34 -5.32 12.15
N ARG A 67 -0.03 -6.38 12.86
CA ARG A 67 -1.11 -7.29 12.44
C ARG A 67 -2.43 -6.54 12.27
N ALA A 68 -2.81 -5.73 13.26
CA ALA A 68 -4.03 -4.93 13.20
C ALA A 68 -4.02 -3.96 12.00
N ARG A 69 -2.89 -3.29 11.75
CA ARG A 69 -2.71 -2.41 10.59
C ARG A 69 -2.87 -3.18 9.28
N LEU A 70 -2.17 -4.31 9.12
CA LEU A 70 -2.22 -5.11 7.90
C LEU A 70 -3.63 -5.66 7.66
N GLN A 71 -4.32 -6.07 8.71
CA GLN A 71 -5.72 -6.50 8.65
C GLN A 71 -6.64 -5.36 8.19
N GLY A 72 -6.42 -4.13 8.67
CA GLY A 72 -7.19 -2.95 8.23
C GLY A 72 -6.96 -2.57 6.77
N VAL A 73 -5.72 -2.70 6.28
CA VAL A 73 -5.35 -2.29 4.91
C VAL A 73 -5.65 -3.37 3.88
N TYR A 74 -5.31 -4.63 4.17
CA TYR A 74 -5.37 -5.75 3.21
C TYR A 74 -6.47 -6.76 3.52
N GLY A 75 -7.14 -6.67 4.67
CA GLY A 75 -8.12 -7.69 5.10
C GLY A 75 -9.26 -7.91 4.10
N VAL A 76 -9.74 -6.86 3.42
CA VAL A 76 -10.77 -7.00 2.38
C VAL A 76 -10.22 -7.74 1.15
N ALA A 77 -9.01 -7.41 0.71
CA ALA A 77 -8.37 -8.07 -0.42
C ALA A 77 -8.11 -9.56 -0.14
N LEU A 78 -7.60 -9.87 1.06
CA LEU A 78 -7.35 -11.25 1.49
C LEU A 78 -8.63 -12.07 1.59
N LYS A 79 -9.72 -11.48 2.12
CA LYS A 79 -11.03 -12.15 2.19
C LYS A 79 -11.55 -12.55 0.81
N ARG A 80 -11.34 -11.70 -0.22
CA ARG A 80 -11.72 -12.03 -1.60
C ARG A 80 -10.94 -13.23 -2.15
N GLN A 81 -9.73 -13.46 -1.66
CA GLN A 81 -8.89 -14.61 -2.00
C GLN A 81 -9.09 -15.80 -1.04
N GLY A 82 -10.07 -15.75 -0.14
CA GLY A 82 -10.33 -16.81 0.86
C GLY A 82 -9.23 -16.94 1.92
N LYS A 83 -8.44 -15.89 2.15
CA LYS A 83 -7.34 -15.86 3.13
C LYS A 83 -7.57 -14.80 4.21
N SER A 84 -6.79 -14.89 5.27
CA SER A 84 -6.69 -13.89 6.33
C SER A 84 -5.23 -13.69 6.73
N ILE A 85 -4.94 -12.60 7.43
CA ILE A 85 -3.60 -12.33 7.99
C ILE A 85 -3.15 -13.49 8.89
N ASP A 86 -4.07 -13.99 9.72
CA ASP A 86 -3.79 -15.11 10.63
C ASP A 86 -3.56 -16.43 9.91
N LEU A 87 -4.23 -16.67 8.76
CA LEU A 87 -4.00 -17.86 7.97
C LEU A 87 -2.67 -17.79 7.19
N MET A 88 -2.19 -16.59 6.86
CA MET A 88 -0.91 -16.40 6.18
C MET A 88 0.29 -16.47 7.10
N PHE A 89 0.19 -15.88 8.30
CA PHE A 89 1.33 -15.77 9.22
C PHE A 89 1.17 -16.62 10.49
N GLY A 90 0.09 -17.36 10.64
CA GLY A 90 -0.26 -18.08 11.88
C GLY A 90 -0.83 -17.16 12.96
N VAL A 91 -1.75 -17.68 13.77
CA VAL A 91 -2.30 -16.97 14.93
C VAL A 91 -1.23 -16.88 16.02
N GLY A 92 -0.87 -15.65 16.44
CA GLY A 92 0.09 -15.43 17.54
C GLY A 92 1.54 -15.81 17.23
N GLN A 93 1.84 -16.23 16.01
CA GLN A 93 3.21 -16.50 15.56
C GLN A 93 3.94 -15.19 15.26
N PRO A 94 5.27 -15.16 15.39
CA PRO A 94 6.06 -13.97 15.06
C PRO A 94 5.89 -13.60 13.58
N LEU A 95 5.82 -12.30 13.28
CA LEU A 95 5.77 -11.84 11.90
C LEU A 95 7.14 -12.03 11.23
N PRO A 96 7.19 -12.29 9.91
CA PRO A 96 8.45 -12.44 9.20
C PRO A 96 9.30 -11.17 9.32
N THR A 97 10.59 -11.34 9.64
CA THR A 97 11.56 -10.25 9.81
C THR A 97 12.53 -10.15 8.63
N THR A 98 12.62 -11.20 7.81
CA THR A 98 13.41 -11.29 6.59
C THR A 98 12.52 -11.64 5.41
N ALA A 99 12.78 -11.05 4.24
CA ALA A 99 12.16 -11.46 2.98
C ALA A 99 13.25 -11.87 1.99
N GLU A 100 13.03 -12.96 1.25
CA GLU A 100 13.92 -13.38 0.17
C GLU A 100 13.95 -12.30 -0.93
N GLY A 101 15.15 -11.92 -1.37
CA GLY A 101 15.35 -10.77 -2.28
C GLY A 101 15.51 -9.42 -1.56
N VAL A 102 15.37 -9.35 -0.23
CA VAL A 102 15.95 -8.25 0.56
C VAL A 102 17.45 -8.51 0.58
N GLY A 103 18.16 -7.96 -0.39
CA GLY A 103 19.60 -8.12 -0.49
C GLY A 103 20.24 -7.83 0.87
N ALA A 104 21.12 -8.73 1.31
CA ALA A 104 22.08 -8.47 2.37
C ALA A 104 23.10 -7.40 1.89
N GLY A 105 22.60 -6.24 1.49
CA GLY A 105 23.39 -5.04 1.25
C GLY A 105 23.75 -4.43 2.60
N PRO A 106 24.91 -3.77 2.70
CA PRO A 106 25.45 -3.31 3.97
C PRO A 106 24.39 -2.52 4.71
N SER A 107 24.09 -2.96 5.94
CA SER A 107 23.26 -2.25 6.89
C SER A 107 23.86 -0.86 7.06
N ALA A 108 23.40 0.10 6.26
CA ALA A 108 23.75 1.49 6.43
C ALA A 108 23.28 1.81 7.84
N LYS A 109 24.24 2.04 8.74
CA LYS A 109 24.01 2.56 10.07
C LYS A 109 23.26 3.87 9.89
N LEU A 110 21.93 3.81 9.89
CA LEU A 110 21.09 5.00 9.96
C LEU A 110 21.24 5.48 11.39
N GLU A 111 22.10 6.48 11.57
CA GLU A 111 22.22 7.16 12.85
C GLU A 111 20.86 7.72 13.26
N PRO A 112 20.45 7.52 14.52
CA PRO A 112 19.17 8.00 15.01
C PRO A 112 19.22 9.53 15.14
N GLY A 113 18.66 10.27 14.18
CA GLY A 113 18.55 11.72 14.34
C GLY A 113 18.01 12.55 13.18
N GLU A 114 18.10 12.08 11.93
CA GLU A 114 17.82 12.99 10.81
C GLU A 114 16.35 12.99 10.38
N LYS A 115 15.59 13.96 10.91
CA LYS A 115 14.21 14.26 10.47
C LYS A 115 14.23 14.68 9.00
N PRO A 116 13.44 14.06 8.10
CA PRO A 116 13.37 14.49 6.71
C PRO A 116 12.71 15.88 6.62
N LYS A 117 13.49 16.89 6.21
CA LYS A 117 12.97 18.21 5.83
C LYS A 117 12.13 18.08 4.57
N ARG A 118 10.81 17.92 4.71
CA ARG A 118 9.87 18.08 3.59
C ARG A 118 9.81 19.57 3.21
N LYS A 119 10.44 19.97 2.10
CA LYS A 119 10.12 21.23 1.43
C LYS A 119 8.75 21.07 0.76
N TYR A 120 7.69 21.44 1.48
CA TYR A 120 6.40 21.74 0.84
C TYR A 120 6.48 23.15 0.26
N THR A 121 6.60 23.27 -1.05
CA THR A 121 6.23 24.51 -1.73
C THR A 121 4.72 24.50 -1.92
N ARG A 122 3.99 25.17 -1.03
CA ARG A 122 2.62 25.63 -1.30
C ARG A 122 2.71 26.75 -2.33
N LYS A 123 2.18 26.56 -3.53
CA LYS A 123 1.69 27.69 -4.32
C LYS A 123 0.23 27.87 -3.94
N ALA A 124 0.00 28.85 -3.06
CA ALA A 124 -1.30 29.48 -2.88
C ALA A 124 -1.51 30.48 -4.02
N LYS A 125 -2.73 30.53 -4.57
CA LYS A 125 -3.31 31.73 -5.17
C LYS A 125 -4.84 31.57 -5.17
N ASP A 126 -5.45 32.05 -4.09
CA ASP A 126 -6.63 32.92 -3.96
C ASP A 126 -7.46 33.12 -5.26
N GLU A 127 -8.75 32.72 -5.30
CA GLU A 127 -9.96 33.52 -4.93
C GLU A 127 -10.04 34.81 -5.77
N ASP A 128 -11.06 35.04 -6.62
CA ASP A 128 -12.41 35.46 -6.21
C ASP A 128 -13.37 35.64 -7.42
N SER A 129 -14.65 35.86 -7.07
CA SER A 129 -15.80 36.38 -7.84
C SER A 129 -16.71 35.37 -8.53
N GLU A 130 -18.04 35.48 -8.50
CA GLU A 130 -19.05 36.05 -7.59
C GLU A 130 -20.38 35.75 -8.32
N THR A 131 -21.41 35.28 -7.59
CA THR A 131 -22.88 35.51 -7.82
C THR A 131 -23.49 35.18 -9.20
N SER A 132 -24.69 34.62 -9.35
CA SER A 132 -26.02 34.87 -8.77
C SER A 132 -26.92 33.65 -9.12
N GLU A 133 -27.69 33.05 -8.21
CA GLU A 133 -29.09 33.40 -7.84
C GLU A 133 -30.17 33.26 -8.93
N ALA A 134 -31.39 32.93 -8.47
CA ALA A 134 -32.69 32.66 -9.13
C ALA A 134 -32.92 31.17 -9.52
N GLU A 135 -33.65 30.37 -8.73
CA GLU A 135 -35.13 30.31 -8.63
C GLU A 135 -35.83 30.27 -10.00
N GLU A 136 -36.49 29.17 -10.35
CA GLU A 136 -37.96 29.15 -10.47
C GLU A 136 -38.49 27.71 -10.61
N ALA A 137 -39.65 27.51 -10.02
CA ALA A 137 -40.41 26.27 -9.97
C ALA A 137 -41.34 26.12 -11.20
N ASP A 138 -41.88 24.90 -11.35
CA ASP A 138 -43.14 24.53 -12.01
C ASP A 138 -43.47 25.09 -13.42
N GLU A 139 -43.59 24.19 -14.39
CA GLU A 139 -44.81 24.16 -15.20
C GLU A 139 -45.07 22.76 -15.80
N ILE A 140 -46.08 22.08 -15.26
CA ILE A 140 -46.85 21.05 -15.96
C ILE A 140 -47.72 21.78 -16.97
N GLN A 141 -47.57 21.52 -18.27
CA GLN A 141 -48.69 21.54 -19.22
C GLN A 141 -48.53 20.49 -20.31
N ASP A 142 -49.64 19.80 -20.54
CA ASP A 142 -49.95 18.99 -21.70
C ASP A 142 -49.69 19.73 -23.03
N LEU A 143 -49.50 19.00 -24.13
CA LEU A 143 -50.53 18.79 -25.17
C LEU A 143 -49.93 18.54 -26.59
N VAL A 144 -50.46 17.49 -27.23
CA VAL A 144 -50.62 17.20 -28.68
C VAL A 144 -49.42 16.74 -29.52
N GLY A 145 -49.59 15.52 -30.03
CA GLY A 145 -49.00 14.96 -31.24
C GLY A 145 -49.52 13.57 -31.48
#